data_AF-A0A952DTC5-F1
#
_entry.id   AF-A0A952DTC5-F1
#
_cell.length_a   1.000
_cell.length_b   1.000
_cell.length_c   1.000
_cell.angle_alpha   90.00
_cell.angle_beta   90.00
_cell.angle_gamma   90.00
#
_symmetry.space_group_name_H-M   'P 1'
#
loop_
_entity.id
_entity.type
_entity.pdbx_description
1 polymer ?
#
loop_
_entity_poly.entity_id
_entity_poly.type
_entity_poly.pdbx_seq_one_letter_code
_entity_poly.pdbx_strand_id
1 'polypeptide(L)'
;MSEKTENTEQVKEKKVGKKSIGSLFNSQWITSNMNFFLFLSFMAIIYIANGHWADKTIRNIDKTKRELRDLQFEYKTVKAELMHKTEESQILKVAEPLGLKISNEVPQHLPSVTKNEKENKK
;
A
#
# COMPACT_ATOMS: atom_id res chain seq x y z
N MET A 1 30.98 34.30 74.40
CA MET A 1 29.53 34.25 74.12
C MET A 1 29.30 35.07 72.87
N SER A 2 28.50 34.57 71.93
CA SER A 2 28.37 35.00 70.51
C SER A 2 29.57 34.59 69.65
N GLU A 3 29.42 33.97 68.48
CA GLU A 3 28.26 33.89 67.59
C GLU A 3 28.41 32.65 66.70
N LYS A 4 27.33 31.88 66.60
CA LYS A 4 27.17 30.77 65.66
C LYS A 4 26.63 31.39 64.37
N THR A 5 27.40 31.34 63.28
CA THR A 5 26.84 31.54 61.94
C THR A 5 27.14 30.33 61.08
N GLU A 6 26.03 29.64 60.80
CA GLU A 6 25.87 28.54 59.88
C GLU A 6 26.27 28.99 58.47
N ASN A 7 27.22 28.28 57.85
CA ASN A 7 27.41 28.30 56.40
C ASN A 7 26.82 27.01 55.84
N THR A 8 25.52 27.06 55.58
CA THR A 8 24.83 26.17 54.66
C THR A 8 24.98 26.76 53.25
N GLU A 9 25.02 25.87 52.26
CA GLU A 9 24.95 26.11 50.81
C GLU A 9 26.29 26.16 50.07
N GLN A 10 26.63 25.01 49.45
CA GLN A 10 26.77 24.95 48.00
C GLN A 10 26.48 23.51 47.52
N VAL A 11 25.22 23.25 47.13
CA VAL A 11 24.86 22.05 46.37
C VAL A 11 25.39 22.25 44.95
N LYS A 12 26.40 21.46 44.55
CA LYS A 12 26.93 21.43 43.20
C LYS A 12 25.86 20.90 42.22
N GLU A 13 25.15 21.80 41.55
CA GLU A 13 24.39 21.45 40.34
C GLU A 13 25.36 21.04 39.22
N LYS A 14 25.36 19.75 38.87
CA LYS A 14 25.95 19.28 37.62
C LYS A 14 25.03 19.68 36.47
N LYS A 15 25.30 20.84 35.85
CA LYS A 15 24.64 21.22 34.60
C LYS A 15 25.18 20.34 33.46
N VAL A 16 24.36 19.40 33.00
CA VAL A 16 24.59 18.66 31.75
C VAL A 16 24.55 19.70 30.63
N GLY A 17 25.75 20.11 30.18
CA GLY A 17 25.93 21.11 29.16
C GLY A 17 25.21 20.68 27.88
N LYS A 18 24.17 21.42 27.51
CA LYS A 18 23.50 21.31 26.22
C LYS A 18 24.53 21.64 25.14
N LYS A 19 25.18 20.62 24.57
CA LYS A 19 26.18 20.79 23.51
C LYS A 19 25.50 21.51 22.35
N SER A 20 25.91 22.75 22.12
CA SER A 20 25.34 23.55 21.04
C SER A 20 25.79 22.94 19.71
N ILE A 21 24.84 22.81 18.78
CA ILE A 21 25.07 22.31 17.42
C ILE A 21 26.16 23.15 16.71
N GLY A 22 26.33 24.42 17.10
CA GLY A 22 27.40 25.30 16.58
C GLY A 22 28.82 24.85 16.91
N SER A 23 29.04 24.13 18.02
CA SER A 23 30.38 23.61 18.35
C SER A 23 30.82 22.48 17.41
N LEU A 24 29.88 21.81 16.74
CA LEU A 24 30.16 20.73 15.78
C LEU A 24 30.60 21.28 14.41
N PHE A 25 30.29 22.55 14.11
CA PHE A 25 30.69 23.24 12.87
C PHE A 25 31.98 24.06 13.03
N ASN A 26 32.88 23.65 13.94
CA ASN A 26 34.14 24.35 14.12
C ASN A 26 35.00 24.23 12.84
N SER A 27 35.35 25.35 12.20
CA SER A 27 36.15 25.40 10.98
C SER A 27 37.45 24.59 11.07
N GLN A 28 38.01 24.47 12.28
CA GLN A 28 39.18 23.64 12.53
C GLN A 28 38.91 22.14 12.32
N TRP A 29 37.73 21.66 12.68
CA TRP A 29 37.32 20.26 12.50
C TRP A 29 37.03 19.93 11.03
N ILE A 30 36.39 20.86 10.31
CA ILE A 30 36.11 20.73 8.86
C ILE A 30 37.42 20.68 8.07
N THR A 31 38.35 21.60 8.34
CA THR A 31 39.64 21.67 7.62
C THR A 31 40.57 20.51 7.96
N SER A 32 40.55 20.02 9.20
CA SER A 32 41.30 18.82 9.59
C SER A 32 40.82 17.55 8.87
N ASN A 33 39.54 17.50 8.46
CA ASN A 33 38.93 16.38 7.77
C ASN A 33 38.49 16.74 6.34
N MET A 34 39.36 17.47 5.62
CA MET A 34 39.07 18.02 4.29
C MET A 34 38.47 16.98 3.31
N ASN A 35 39.04 15.77 3.26
CA ASN A 35 38.57 14.71 2.36
C ASN A 35 37.13 14.26 2.67
N PHE A 36 36.75 14.22 3.95
CA PHE A 36 35.40 13.82 4.38
C PHE A 36 34.37 14.90 4.02
N PHE A 37 34.70 16.17 4.22
CA PHE A 37 33.82 17.27 3.83
C PHE A 37 33.61 17.32 2.31
N LEU A 38 34.66 17.09 1.52
CA LEU A 38 34.58 17.01 0.07
C LEU A 38 33.69 15.85 -0.39
N PHE A 39 33.82 14.68 0.25
CA PHE A 39 32.94 13.55 0.01
C PHE A 39 31.47 13.88 0.33
N LEU A 40 31.22 14.59 1.43
CA LEU A 40 29.86 14.98 1.82
C LEU A 40 29.25 15.99 0.85
N SER A 41 30.05 16.95 0.37
CA SER A 41 29.65 17.90 -0.67
C SER A 41 29.30 17.18 -1.97
N PHE A 42 30.14 16.22 -2.39
CA PHE A 42 29.87 15.38 -3.55
C PHE A 42 28.57 14.57 -3.40
N MET A 43 28.34 13.97 -2.24
CA MET A 43 27.08 13.27 -1.95
C MET A 43 25.87 14.21 -1.95
N ALA A 44 26.01 15.44 -1.47
CA ALA A 44 24.93 16.42 -1.52
C ALA A 44 24.55 16.76 -2.97
N ILE A 45 25.53 16.89 -3.87
CA ILE A 45 25.27 17.13 -5.31
C ILE A 45 24.55 15.93 -5.93
N ILE A 46 25.03 14.71 -5.67
CA ILE A 46 24.38 13.48 -6.15
C ILE A 46 22.96 13.36 -5.61
N TYR A 47 22.72 13.74 -4.36
CA TYR A 47 21.41 13.69 -3.73
C TYR A 47 20.42 14.65 -4.40
N ILE A 48 20.83 15.91 -4.62
CA ILE A 48 20.00 16.91 -5.30
C ILE A 48 19.73 16.45 -6.75
N ALA A 49 20.74 15.93 -7.45
CA ALA A 49 20.58 15.40 -8.79
C ALA A 49 19.57 14.24 -8.83
N ASN A 50 19.65 13.29 -7.90
CA ASN A 50 18.69 12.20 -7.80
C ASN A 50 17.27 12.68 -7.49
N GLY A 51 17.11 13.70 -6.64
CA GLY A 51 15.81 14.31 -6.36
C GLY A 51 15.14 14.86 -7.63
N HIS A 52 15.88 15.58 -8.46
CA HIS A 52 15.36 16.09 -9.74
C HIS A 52 14.97 14.98 -10.72
N TRP A 53 15.64 13.83 -10.68
CA TRP A 53 15.29 12.67 -11.52
C TRP A 53 14.06 11.94 -10.99
N ALA A 54 13.90 11.88 -9.67
CA ALA A 54 12.73 11.30 -9.01
C ALA A 54 11.45 12.07 -9.40
N ASP A 55 11.48 13.40 -9.40
CA ASP A 55 10.31 14.23 -9.76
C ASP A 55 9.80 13.94 -11.19
N LYS A 56 10.72 13.81 -12.15
CA LYS A 56 10.38 13.47 -13.54
C LYS A 56 9.80 12.06 -13.63
N THR A 57 10.36 11.13 -12.87
CA THR A 57 9.93 9.73 -12.82
C THR A 57 8.54 9.61 -12.20
N ILE A 58 8.28 10.31 -11.09
CA ILE A 58 6.96 10.37 -10.44
C ILE A 58 5.90 10.86 -11.44
N ARG A 59 6.19 11.92 -12.21
CA ARG A 59 5.23 12.46 -13.17
C ARG A 59 4.92 11.47 -14.31
N ASN A 60 5.89 10.67 -14.73
CA ASN A 60 5.68 9.64 -15.75
C ASN A 60 4.90 8.44 -15.18
N ILE A 61 5.16 8.05 -13.93
CA ILE A 61 4.40 7.02 -13.21
C ILE A 61 2.93 7.44 -13.12
N ASP A 62 2.66 8.68 -12.73
CA ASP A 62 1.29 9.18 -12.59
C ASP A 62 0.52 9.19 -13.92
N LYS A 63 1.18 9.53 -15.03
CA LYS A 63 0.59 9.44 -16.38
C LYS A 63 0.22 8.00 -16.73
N THR A 64 1.19 7.09 -16.63
CA THR A 64 0.99 5.66 -16.94
C THR A 64 -0.09 5.04 -16.05
N LYS A 65 -0.14 5.43 -14.76
CA LYS A 65 -1.17 4.98 -13.81
C LYS A 65 -2.56 5.49 -14.18
N ARG A 66 -2.68 6.70 -14.71
CA ARG A 66 -3.95 7.23 -15.22
C ARG A 66 -4.42 6.43 -16.43
N GLU A 67 -3.55 6.19 -17.40
CA GLU A 67 -3.88 5.38 -18.59
C GLU A 67 -4.34 3.97 -18.20
N LEU A 68 -3.64 3.30 -17.28
CA LEU A 68 -4.05 1.99 -16.77
C LEU A 68 -5.41 2.03 -16.09
N ARG A 69 -5.68 3.07 -15.30
CA ARG A 69 -6.96 3.23 -14.60
C ARG A 69 -8.10 3.48 -15.58
N ASP A 70 -7.86 4.28 -16.61
CA ASP A 70 -8.86 4.61 -17.62
C ASP A 70 -9.19 3.37 -18.47
N LEU A 71 -8.19 2.58 -18.87
CA LEU A 71 -8.40 1.30 -19.55
C LEU A 71 -9.13 0.26 -18.67
N GLN A 72 -8.77 0.18 -17.39
CA GLN A 72 -9.49 -0.69 -16.44
C GLN A 72 -10.93 -0.25 -16.22
N PHE A 73 -11.19 1.06 -16.25
CA PHE A 73 -12.54 1.60 -16.12
C PHE A 73 -13.41 1.22 -17.32
N GLU A 74 -12.88 1.34 -18.54
CA GLU A 74 -13.56 0.90 -19.75
C GLU A 74 -13.89 -0.59 -19.70
N TYR A 75 -12.91 -1.44 -19.39
CA TYR A 75 -13.14 -2.88 -19.24
C TYR A 75 -14.21 -3.20 -18.19
N LYS A 76 -14.13 -2.58 -17.02
CA LYS A 76 -15.10 -2.78 -15.93
C LYS A 76 -16.50 -2.35 -16.34
N THR A 77 -16.61 -1.25 -17.09
CA THR A 77 -17.90 -0.71 -17.55
C THR A 77 -18.55 -1.66 -18.56
N VAL A 78 -17.81 -2.07 -19.59
CA VAL A 78 -18.31 -3.03 -20.60
C VAL A 78 -18.66 -4.37 -19.96
N LYS A 79 -17.80 -4.86 -19.06
CA LYS A 79 -18.08 -6.10 -18.31
C LYS A 79 -19.32 -5.98 -17.44
N ALA A 80 -19.51 -4.86 -16.76
CA ALA A 80 -20.70 -4.61 -15.95
C ALA A 80 -21.97 -4.58 -16.82
N GLU A 81 -21.91 -3.98 -18.01
CA GLU A 81 -23.02 -4.00 -18.96
C GLU A 81 -23.33 -5.44 -19.42
N LEU A 82 -22.31 -6.23 -19.76
CA LEU A 82 -22.48 -7.63 -20.13
C LEU A 82 -23.06 -8.46 -18.98
N MET A 83 -22.57 -8.25 -17.76
CA MET A 83 -23.10 -8.91 -16.57
C MET A 83 -24.55 -8.54 -16.31
N HIS A 84 -24.93 -7.28 -16.48
CA HIS A 84 -26.32 -6.84 -16.34
C HIS A 84 -27.24 -7.44 -17.42
N LYS A 85 -26.76 -7.58 -18.67
CA LYS A 85 -27.50 -8.28 -19.73
C LYS A 85 -27.60 -9.79 -19.49
N THR A 86 -26.58 -10.38 -18.84
CA THR A 86 -26.51 -11.81 -18.50
C THR A 86 -27.12 -12.09 -17.13
N GLU A 87 -27.57 -11.08 -16.41
CA GLU A 87 -28.14 -11.23 -15.09
C GLU A 87 -29.42 -12.06 -15.18
N GLU A 88 -29.52 -13.12 -14.38
CA GLU A 88 -30.64 -14.06 -14.42
C GLU A 88 -31.99 -13.36 -14.25
N SER A 89 -32.04 -12.28 -13.45
CA SER A 89 -33.25 -11.47 -13.23
C SER A 89 -33.73 -10.73 -14.49
N GLN A 90 -32.81 -10.29 -15.35
CA GLN A 90 -33.10 -9.60 -16.61
C GLN A 90 -33.34 -10.63 -17.73
N ILE A 91 -32.59 -11.73 -17.75
CA ILE A 91 -32.83 -12.86 -18.67
C ILE A 91 -34.24 -13.40 -18.46
N LEU A 92 -34.70 -13.56 -17.23
CA LEU A 92 -36.07 -13.97 -16.90
C LEU A 92 -37.12 -13.06 -17.56
N LYS A 93 -36.97 -11.74 -17.40
CA LYS A 93 -37.90 -10.74 -17.98
C LYS A 93 -37.87 -10.73 -19.51
N VAL A 94 -36.71 -10.94 -20.13
CA VAL A 94 -36.57 -11.02 -21.60
C VAL A 94 -37.05 -12.38 -22.13
N ALA A 95 -36.95 -13.44 -21.34
CA ALA A 95 -37.38 -14.80 -21.68
C ALA A 95 -38.88 -15.06 -21.41
N GLU A 96 -39.53 -14.25 -20.57
CA GLU A 96 -40.99 -14.27 -20.32
C GLU A 96 -41.82 -14.17 -21.61
N PRO A 97 -41.59 -13.19 -22.53
CA PRO A 97 -42.32 -13.14 -23.80
C PRO A 97 -41.94 -14.28 -24.77
N LEU A 98 -40.82 -14.97 -24.52
CA LEU A 98 -40.41 -16.15 -25.29
C LEU A 98 -41.01 -17.45 -24.72
N GLY A 99 -41.76 -17.38 -23.62
CA GLY A 99 -42.44 -18.53 -23.00
C GLY A 99 -41.50 -19.48 -22.22
N LEU A 100 -40.25 -19.08 -21.97
CA LEU A 100 -39.28 -19.90 -21.24
C LEU A 100 -39.34 -19.59 -19.74
N LYS A 101 -39.60 -20.64 -18.93
CA LYS A 101 -39.64 -20.59 -17.46
C LYS A 101 -38.49 -21.42 -16.91
N ILE A 102 -37.69 -20.85 -16.01
CA ILE A 102 -36.58 -21.57 -15.38
C ILE A 102 -37.14 -22.56 -14.37
N SER A 103 -36.68 -23.81 -14.40
CA SER A 103 -37.05 -24.81 -13.41
C SER A 103 -36.37 -24.50 -12.07
N ASN A 104 -37.17 -24.24 -11.02
CA ASN A 104 -36.72 -24.02 -9.64
C ASN A 104 -36.50 -25.33 -8.86
N GLU A 105 -36.66 -26.47 -9.53
CA GLU A 105 -36.45 -27.80 -8.95
C GLU A 105 -34.95 -28.12 -8.95
N VAL A 106 -34.44 -28.42 -7.75
CA VAL A 106 -33.09 -28.92 -7.57
C VAL A 106 -32.88 -30.18 -8.42
N PRO A 107 -31.78 -30.29 -9.18
CA PRO A 107 -31.55 -31.43 -10.07
C PRO A 107 -31.51 -32.72 -9.25
N GLN A 108 -32.45 -33.62 -9.52
CA GLN A 108 -32.49 -34.92 -8.86
C GLN A 108 -31.44 -35.85 -9.49
N HIS A 109 -30.51 -36.33 -8.66
CA HIS A 109 -29.60 -37.40 -9.07
C HIS A 109 -30.41 -38.66 -9.39
N LEU A 110 -30.39 -39.10 -10.65
CA LEU A 110 -30.92 -40.40 -11.04
C LEU A 110 -30.03 -41.49 -10.44
N PRO A 111 -30.56 -42.41 -9.61
CA PRO A 111 -29.78 -43.58 -9.21
C PRO A 111 -29.45 -44.39 -10.48
N SER A 112 -28.17 -44.66 -10.67
CA SER A 112 -27.67 -45.49 -11.78
C SER A 112 -28.39 -46.83 -11.76
N VAL A 113 -29.22 -47.11 -12.78
CA VAL A 113 -29.91 -48.39 -12.95
C VAL A 113 -28.87 -49.47 -13.17
N THR A 114 -28.51 -50.17 -12.10
CA THR A 114 -27.86 -51.47 -12.22
C THR A 114 -28.96 -52.46 -12.55
N LYS A 115 -29.03 -52.85 -13.83
CA LYS A 115 -29.89 -53.93 -14.31
C LYS A 115 -29.48 -55.21 -13.58
N ASN A 116 -30.27 -55.62 -12.60
CA ASN A 116 -30.28 -57.00 -12.14
C ASN A 116 -31.48 -57.70 -12.77
N GLU A 117 -31.28 -58.04 -14.03
CA GLU A 117 -31.89 -59.22 -14.60
C GLU A 117 -31.32 -60.43 -13.86
N LYS A 118 -32.14 -61.12 -13.07
CA LYS A 118 -32.28 -62.59 -13.11
C LYS A 118 -33.18 -63.14 -12.02
N GLU A 119 -34.02 -64.06 -12.49
CA GLU A 119 -34.60 -65.20 -11.78
C GLU A 119 -35.77 -64.94 -10.83
N ASN A 120 -36.90 -64.75 -11.51
CA ASN A 120 -38.07 -65.59 -11.26
C ASN A 120 -37.67 -67.08 -11.32
N LYS A 121 -37.51 -67.74 -10.17
CA LYS A 121 -37.53 -69.20 -10.04
C LYS A 121 -37.84 -69.55 -8.58
N LYS A 122 -39.10 -69.83 -8.27
CA LYS A 122 -39.64 -71.20 -8.11
C LYS A 122 -41.03 -71.15 -7.49
#